data_AF-A0A7Y6E0P8-F1
#
_entry.id   AF-A0A7Y6E0P8-F1
#
_cell.length_a   1.000
_cell.length_b   1.000
_cell.length_c   1.000
_cell.angle_alpha   90.00
_cell.angle_beta   90.00
_cell.angle_gamma   90.00
#
_symmetry.space_group_name_H-M   'P 1'
#
loop_
_entity.id
_entity.type
_entity.pdbx_description
1 polymer ?
#
loop_
_entity_poly.entity_id
_entity_poly.type
_entity_poly.pdbx_seq_one_letter_code
_entity_poly.pdbx_strand_id
1 'polypeptide(L)'
;MCATLCWGVLIATGWANKISGRQGLRNSHMVLATMALTFGSLHAFAFTLLQLGAFPYLKLLVPFYDGGLLRHALGIVGLEVMLTIAITAGLRKKLYYRKWLRLHQLAYVAVAVTVVHSWFGAIANGNLAVLWLAGLTILVPTATIAIARFLPPDWLVRLGMLEPEPGFEPEPDGAGGSALDISVDNERCHRYGICQAEAPGLFQLVDDERLRYERRPPPEQFAKARAAARACPMRAIELRERVR
;
A
#
# COMPACT_ATOMS: atom_id res chain seq x y z
N MET A 1 7.49 11.10 -1.74
CA MET A 1 6.93 10.02 -0.89
C MET A 1 5.42 9.83 -1.11
N CYS A 2 4.60 10.87 -1.09
CA CYS A 2 3.15 10.75 -1.30
C CYS A 2 2.76 10.07 -2.63
N ALA A 3 3.33 10.51 -3.77
CA ALA A 3 3.10 9.86 -5.06
C ALA A 3 3.52 8.37 -5.07
N THR A 4 4.65 8.04 -4.43
CA THR A 4 5.11 6.66 -4.25
C THR A 4 4.08 5.81 -3.51
N LEU A 5 3.48 6.37 -2.44
CA LEU A 5 2.44 5.72 -1.65
C LEU A 5 1.15 5.50 -2.47
N CYS A 6 0.67 6.52 -3.19
CA CYS A 6 -0.45 6.37 -4.12
C CYS A 6 -0.23 5.21 -5.08
N TRP A 7 0.94 5.17 -5.72
CA TRP A 7 1.29 4.10 -6.64
C TRP A 7 1.30 2.72 -5.95
N GLY A 8 1.82 2.63 -4.73
CA GLY A 8 1.79 1.40 -3.94
C GLY A 8 0.38 0.91 -3.65
N VAL A 9 -0.56 1.82 -3.37
CA VAL A 9 -1.98 1.50 -3.21
C VAL A 9 -2.58 1.01 -4.53
N LEU A 10 -2.39 1.75 -5.62
CA LEU A 10 -2.92 1.39 -6.95
C LEU A 10 -2.42 0.04 -7.46
N ILE A 11 -1.17 -0.33 -7.17
CA ILE A 11 -0.63 -1.67 -7.49
C ILE A 11 -1.32 -2.76 -6.69
N ALA A 12 -1.53 -2.52 -5.40
CA ALA A 12 -2.10 -3.52 -4.51
C ALA A 12 -3.59 -3.76 -4.77
N THR A 13 -4.36 -2.69 -5.01
CA THR A 13 -5.80 -2.78 -5.29
C THR A 13 -6.09 -3.12 -6.76
N GLY A 14 -5.18 -2.80 -7.67
CA GLY A 14 -5.34 -3.00 -9.10
C GLY A 14 -6.29 -2.00 -9.78
N TRP A 15 -6.75 -0.96 -9.08
CA TRP A 15 -7.71 0.02 -9.59
C TRP A 15 -7.25 0.71 -10.88
N ALA A 16 -5.94 0.95 -11.04
CA ALA A 16 -5.39 1.62 -12.22
C ALA A 16 -4.86 0.65 -13.31
N ASN A 17 -5.15 -0.66 -13.22
CA ASN A 17 -4.60 -1.64 -14.17
C ASN A 17 -5.02 -1.39 -15.63
N LYS A 18 -6.24 -0.88 -15.86
CA LYS A 18 -6.75 -0.58 -17.21
C LYS A 18 -6.02 0.59 -17.89
N ILE A 19 -5.42 1.49 -17.11
CA ILE A 19 -4.83 2.74 -17.62
C ILE A 19 -3.35 2.53 -18.04
N SER A 20 -2.53 1.94 -17.17
CA SER A 20 -1.07 1.86 -17.37
C SER A 20 -0.53 0.42 -17.40
N GLY A 21 -1.39 -0.57 -17.14
CA GLY A 21 -0.99 -1.95 -16.94
C GLY A 21 -0.20 -2.15 -15.64
N ARG A 22 -0.20 -3.39 -15.11
CA ARG A 22 0.43 -3.70 -13.81
C ARG A 22 1.95 -3.51 -13.82
N GLN A 23 2.60 -3.80 -14.94
CA GLN A 23 4.05 -3.64 -15.09
C GLN A 23 4.45 -2.16 -15.15
N GLY A 24 3.68 -1.32 -15.85
CA GLY A 24 3.89 0.12 -15.90
C GLY A 24 3.76 0.73 -14.51
N LEU A 25 2.68 0.42 -13.79
CA LEU A 25 2.49 0.85 -12.40
C LEU A 25 3.67 0.42 -11.50
N ARG A 26 4.11 -0.84 -11.58
CA ARG A 26 5.25 -1.32 -10.78
C ARG A 26 6.53 -0.56 -11.09
N ASN A 27 6.86 -0.38 -12.37
CA ASN A 27 8.08 0.33 -12.78
C ASN A 27 8.05 1.79 -12.32
N SER A 28 6.93 2.48 -12.52
CA SER A 28 6.76 3.87 -12.05
C SER A 28 6.82 3.98 -10.53
N HIS A 29 6.26 3.03 -9.78
CA HIS A 29 6.41 2.99 -8.32
C HIS A 29 7.88 2.88 -7.92
N MET A 30 8.66 2.01 -8.58
CA MET A 30 10.09 1.87 -8.31
C MET A 30 10.85 3.17 -8.61
N VAL A 31 10.58 3.84 -9.74
CA VAL A 31 11.21 5.13 -10.07
C VAL A 31 10.88 6.20 -9.04
N LEU A 32 9.60 6.36 -8.69
CA LEU A 32 9.15 7.32 -7.67
C LEU A 32 9.73 7.02 -6.28
N ALA A 33 9.87 5.74 -5.92
CA ALA A 33 10.49 5.33 -4.66
C ALA A 33 11.97 5.69 -4.62
N THR A 34 12.72 5.36 -5.68
CA THR A 34 14.15 5.69 -5.80
C THR A 34 14.35 7.20 -5.75
N MET A 35 13.59 7.98 -6.54
CA MET A 35 13.67 9.44 -6.48
C MET A 35 13.39 9.98 -5.07
N ALA A 36 12.30 9.53 -4.43
CA ALA A 36 11.94 10.01 -3.10
C ALA A 36 13.03 9.72 -2.05
N LEU A 37 13.66 8.54 -2.11
CA LEU A 37 14.76 8.18 -1.22
C LEU A 37 16.03 8.98 -1.52
N THR A 38 16.38 9.15 -2.80
CA THR A 38 17.54 9.95 -3.19
C THR A 38 17.40 11.40 -2.74
N PHE A 39 16.26 12.05 -3.01
CA PHE A 39 16.01 13.43 -2.58
C PHE A 39 15.91 13.55 -1.06
N GLY A 40 15.31 12.58 -0.36
CA GLY A 40 15.23 12.56 1.10
C GLY A 40 16.61 12.43 1.74
N SER A 41 17.45 11.51 1.25
CA SER A 41 18.83 11.34 1.72
C SER A 41 19.69 12.56 1.40
N LEU A 42 19.55 13.15 0.20
CA LEU A 42 20.27 14.37 -0.16
C LEU A 42 19.83 15.56 0.70
N HIS A 43 18.53 15.68 0.98
CA HIS A 43 18.00 16.70 1.88
C HIS A 43 18.60 16.58 3.28
N ALA A 44 18.66 15.37 3.85
CA ALA A 44 19.30 15.13 5.14
C ALA A 44 20.81 15.44 5.09
N PHE A 45 21.50 14.98 4.05
CA PHE A 45 22.93 15.21 3.86
C PHE A 45 23.29 16.69 3.72
N ALA A 46 22.45 17.50 3.07
CA ALA A 46 22.69 18.93 2.90
C ALA A 46 22.87 19.67 4.24
N PHE A 47 22.29 19.19 5.34
CA PHE A 47 22.48 19.79 6.67
C PHE A 47 23.91 19.64 7.21
N THR A 48 24.72 18.70 6.72
CA THR A 48 26.15 18.62 7.08
C THR A 48 26.98 19.69 6.40
N LEU A 49 26.45 20.29 5.33
CA LEU A 49 27.16 21.27 4.49
C LEU A 49 26.82 22.72 4.86
N LEU A 50 25.94 22.93 5.84
CA LEU A 50 25.59 24.28 6.30
C LEU A 50 26.80 24.96 6.95
N GLN A 51 27.00 26.24 6.65
CA GLN A 51 28.09 27.03 7.24
C GLN A 51 27.80 27.43 8.69
N LEU A 52 26.53 27.57 9.05
CA LEU A 52 26.06 27.91 10.40
C LEU A 52 25.09 26.82 10.86
N GLY A 53 25.34 26.26 12.04
CA GLY A 53 24.48 25.23 12.61
C GLY A 53 24.53 23.89 11.86
N ALA A 54 25.69 23.52 11.31
CA ALA A 54 25.91 22.22 10.66
C ALA A 54 25.51 21.05 11.57
N PHE A 55 24.87 20.05 10.99
CA PHE A 55 24.48 18.86 11.73
C PHE A 55 25.64 17.86 11.67
N PRO A 56 26.20 17.42 12.81
CA PRO A 56 27.14 16.31 12.81
C PRO A 56 26.41 15.04 12.36
N TYR A 57 27.15 14.08 11.77
CA TYR A 57 26.56 12.82 11.26
C TYR A 57 25.73 12.08 12.32
N LEU A 58 26.15 12.10 13.59
CA LEU A 58 25.38 11.50 14.69
C LEU A 58 23.99 12.13 14.86
N LYS A 59 23.87 13.44 14.66
CA LYS A 59 22.59 14.16 14.76
C LYS A 59 21.66 13.89 13.56
N LEU A 60 22.21 13.39 12.45
CA LEU A 60 21.43 12.95 11.29
C LEU A 60 20.94 11.50 11.38
N LEU A 61 21.62 10.68 12.18
CA LEU A 61 21.32 9.25 12.29
C LEU A 61 20.57 8.91 13.58
N VAL A 62 20.82 9.62 14.68
CA VAL A 62 20.25 9.28 15.98
C VAL A 62 19.14 10.27 16.34
N PRO A 63 17.87 9.84 16.39
CA PRO A 63 16.77 10.69 16.83
C PRO A 63 17.04 11.27 18.23
N PHE A 64 16.72 12.54 18.42
CA PHE A 64 16.90 13.28 19.69
C PHE A 64 18.35 13.40 20.20
N TYR A 65 19.35 13.02 19.42
CA TYR A 65 20.75 13.19 19.81
C TYR A 65 21.06 14.64 20.19
N ASP A 66 21.72 14.81 21.33
CA ASP A 66 22.14 16.11 21.88
C ASP A 66 20.97 17.12 21.97
N GLY A 67 19.86 16.69 22.59
CA GLY A 67 18.66 17.52 22.75
C GLY A 67 17.94 17.81 21.43
N GLY A 68 18.07 16.93 20.44
CA GLY A 68 17.49 17.12 19.10
C GLY A 68 15.99 17.39 19.13
N LEU A 69 15.53 18.30 18.27
CA LEU A 69 14.12 18.69 18.19
C LEU A 69 13.24 17.54 17.66
N LEU A 70 12.01 17.44 18.18
CA LEU A 70 11.00 16.46 17.72
C LEU A 70 10.82 16.48 16.21
N ARG A 71 10.76 17.66 15.59
CA ARG A 71 10.63 17.79 14.13
C ARG A 71 11.76 17.05 13.41
N HIS A 72 13.01 17.14 13.86
CA HIS A 72 14.13 16.46 13.22
C HIS A 72 14.08 14.95 13.46
N ALA A 73 13.76 14.53 14.69
CA ALA A 73 13.61 13.12 15.04
C ALA A 73 12.60 12.39 14.15
N LEU A 74 11.46 13.04 13.85
CA LEU A 74 10.46 12.50 12.90
C LEU A 74 11.04 12.31 11.49
N GLY A 75 11.83 13.26 11.00
CA GLY A 75 12.48 13.15 9.68
C GLY A 75 13.49 12.01 9.62
N ILE A 76 14.30 11.86 10.67
CA ILE A 76 15.30 10.79 10.80
C ILE A 76 14.60 9.42 10.78
N VAL A 77 13.65 9.19 11.70
CA VAL A 77 12.91 7.92 11.79
C VAL A 77 12.18 7.61 10.49
N GLY A 78 11.54 8.60 9.88
CA GLY A 78 10.85 8.43 8.60
C GLY A 78 11.80 7.96 7.48
N LEU A 79 12.96 8.61 7.36
CA LEU A 79 13.97 8.25 6.35
C LEU A 79 14.60 6.87 6.62
N GLU A 80 14.96 6.56 7.86
CA GLU A 80 15.55 5.28 8.25
C GLU A 80 14.63 4.10 7.97
N VAL A 81 13.34 4.23 8.32
CA VAL A 81 12.34 3.18 8.03
C VAL A 81 12.19 3.01 6.51
N MET A 82 12.17 4.11 5.74
CA MET A 82 12.05 4.04 4.28
C MET A 82 13.28 3.44 3.61
N LEU A 83 14.49 3.73 4.10
CA LEU A 83 15.73 3.10 3.64
C LEU A 83 15.75 1.61 3.98
N THR A 84 15.32 1.23 5.19
CA THR A 84 15.19 -0.17 5.62
C THR A 84 14.22 -0.92 4.70
N ILE A 85 13.07 -0.32 4.37
CA ILE A 85 12.10 -0.88 3.43
C ILE A 85 12.71 -1.05 2.03
N ALA A 86 13.47 -0.07 1.55
CA ALA A 86 14.11 -0.13 0.23
C ALA A 86 15.16 -1.24 0.14
N ILE A 87 16.03 -1.35 1.15
CA ILE A 87 17.05 -2.40 1.24
C ILE A 87 16.39 -3.78 1.26
N THR A 88 15.36 -3.96 2.10
CA THR A 88 14.65 -5.23 2.20
C THR A 88 13.83 -5.56 0.95
N ALA A 89 13.32 -4.57 0.20
CA ALA A 89 12.72 -4.77 -1.12
C ALA A 89 13.72 -5.27 -2.18
N GLY A 90 14.97 -4.83 -2.12
CA GLY A 90 16.06 -5.38 -2.93
C GLY A 90 16.42 -6.82 -2.55
N LEU A 91 16.37 -7.14 -1.26
CA LEU A 91 16.68 -8.47 -0.71
C LEU A 91 15.49 -9.44 -0.70
N ARG A 92 14.34 -9.07 -1.30
CA ARG A 92 13.09 -9.85 -1.22
C ARG A 92 13.21 -11.32 -1.62
N LYS A 93 14.17 -11.69 -2.49
CA LYS A 93 14.39 -13.09 -2.91
C LYS A 93 14.92 -13.97 -1.78
N LYS A 94 15.52 -13.37 -0.73
CA LYS A 94 16.12 -14.07 0.42
C LYS A 94 15.26 -14.02 1.68
N LEU A 95 14.20 -13.21 1.69
CA LEU A 95 13.32 -13.03 2.84
C LEU A 95 11.96 -13.69 2.56
N TYR A 96 11.38 -14.33 3.58
CA TYR A 96 10.01 -14.83 3.51
C TYR A 96 9.06 -13.69 3.12
N TYR A 97 8.31 -13.89 2.03
CA TYR A 97 7.46 -12.86 1.45
C TYR A 97 6.50 -12.20 2.46
N ARG A 98 5.92 -12.98 3.39
CA ARG A 98 5.01 -12.43 4.41
C ARG A 98 5.71 -11.46 5.36
N LYS A 99 6.92 -11.82 5.82
CA LYS A 99 7.72 -10.97 6.71
C LYS A 99 8.13 -9.69 5.96
N TRP A 100 8.56 -9.85 4.71
CA TRP A 100 8.88 -8.73 3.84
C TRP A 100 7.67 -7.81 3.62
N LEU A 101 6.48 -8.37 3.35
CA LEU A 101 5.28 -7.58 3.09
C LEU A 101 4.84 -6.79 4.34
N ARG A 102 4.87 -7.39 5.52
CA ARG A 102 4.57 -6.70 6.79
C ARG A 102 5.55 -5.55 7.04
N LEU A 103 6.84 -5.78 6.80
CA LEU A 103 7.86 -4.74 6.89
C LEU A 103 7.59 -3.62 5.87
N HIS A 104 7.26 -3.98 4.63
CA HIS A 104 6.95 -3.01 3.59
C HIS A 104 5.70 -2.17 3.90
N GLN A 105 4.70 -2.75 4.59
CA GLN A 105 3.51 -2.04 5.06
C GLN A 105 3.83 -0.95 6.10
N LEU A 106 4.97 -1.00 6.79
CA LEU A 106 5.41 0.13 7.63
C LEU A 106 5.64 1.41 6.82
N ALA A 107 5.68 1.34 5.48
CA ALA A 107 5.72 2.51 4.62
C ALA A 107 4.55 3.48 4.85
N TYR A 108 3.34 2.99 5.20
CA TYR A 108 2.22 3.89 5.52
C TYR A 108 2.55 4.80 6.70
N VAL A 109 3.10 4.20 7.76
CA VAL A 109 3.50 4.92 8.98
C VAL A 109 4.69 5.83 8.68
N ALA A 110 5.70 5.34 7.97
CA ALA A 110 6.89 6.13 7.65
C ALA A 110 6.58 7.37 6.80
N VAL A 111 5.70 7.23 5.80
CA VAL A 111 5.20 8.38 5.01
C VAL A 111 4.46 9.36 5.91
N ALA A 112 3.55 8.89 6.78
CA ALA A 112 2.81 9.76 7.69
C ALA A 112 3.75 10.55 8.62
N VAL A 113 4.72 9.87 9.23
CA VAL A 113 5.77 10.49 10.06
C VAL A 113 6.56 11.55 9.29
N THR A 114 6.92 11.27 8.04
CA THR A 114 7.66 12.21 7.16
C THR A 114 6.82 13.42 6.74
N VAL A 115 5.51 13.25 6.59
CA VAL A 115 4.56 14.35 6.36
C VAL A 115 4.47 15.25 7.61
N VAL A 116 4.37 14.66 8.81
CA VAL A 116 4.35 15.43 10.07
C VAL A 116 5.68 16.18 10.28
N HIS A 117 6.81 15.55 9.96
CA HIS A 117 8.13 16.22 9.91
C HIS A 117 8.09 17.47 9.01
N SER A 118 7.59 17.33 7.78
CA SER A 118 7.45 18.44 6.83
C SER A 118 6.54 19.55 7.37
N TRP A 119 5.46 19.19 8.09
CA TRP A 119 4.53 20.15 8.69
C TRP A 119 5.17 20.97 9.79
N PHE A 120 5.82 20.33 10.76
CA PHE A 120 6.54 21.04 11.81
C PHE A 120 7.74 21.84 11.26
N GLY A 121 8.38 21.32 10.21
CA GLY A 121 9.38 22.07 9.44
C GLY A 121 8.80 23.36 8.86
N ALA A 122 7.65 23.29 8.19
CA ALA A 122 7.04 24.47 7.58
C ALA A 122 6.58 25.51 8.61
N ILE A 123 5.99 25.08 9.73
CA ILE A 123 5.61 25.97 10.84
C ILE A 123 6.82 26.72 11.37
N ALA A 124 7.87 25.98 11.72
CA ALA A 124 9.05 26.57 12.35
C ALA A 124 9.90 27.44 11.40
N ASN A 125 9.68 27.34 10.08
CA ASN A 125 10.34 28.18 9.07
C ASN A 125 9.41 29.24 8.46
N GLY A 126 8.17 29.40 8.95
CA GLY A 126 7.20 30.40 8.45
C GLY A 126 6.60 30.10 7.07
N ASN A 127 6.79 28.88 6.54
CA ASN A 127 6.39 28.50 5.17
C ASN A 127 5.10 27.66 5.13
N LEU A 128 4.24 27.78 6.14
CA LEU A 128 3.04 26.94 6.26
C LEU A 128 2.07 27.10 5.09
N ALA A 129 1.94 28.31 4.51
CA ALA A 129 1.08 28.56 3.36
C ALA A 129 1.51 27.77 2.11
N VAL A 130 2.82 27.68 1.85
CA VAL A 130 3.38 26.91 0.72
C VAL A 130 3.13 25.42 0.92
N LEU A 131 3.31 24.93 2.15
CA LEU A 131 3.01 23.54 2.48
C LEU A 131 1.52 23.22 2.29
N TRP A 132 0.60 24.12 2.62
CA TRP A 132 -0.84 23.92 2.41
C TRP A 132 -1.20 23.75 0.93
N LEU A 133 -0.57 24.53 0.04
CA LEU A 133 -0.79 24.41 -1.40
C LEU A 133 -0.30 23.04 -1.94
N ALA A 134 0.87 22.59 -1.50
CA ALA A 134 1.36 21.24 -1.78
C ALA A 134 0.50 20.14 -1.11
N GLY A 135 -0.08 20.46 0.06
CA GLY A 135 -0.96 19.59 0.82
C GLY A 135 -2.27 19.31 0.09
N LEU A 136 -2.94 20.36 -0.40
CA LEU A 136 -4.18 20.22 -1.17
C LEU A 136 -3.97 19.46 -2.49
N THR A 137 -2.85 19.69 -3.18
CA THR A 137 -2.61 19.11 -4.50
C THR A 137 -2.10 17.68 -4.48
N ILE A 138 -1.33 17.28 -3.47
CA ILE A 138 -0.67 15.97 -3.42
C ILE A 138 -1.05 15.16 -2.18
N LEU A 139 -1.04 15.78 -0.99
CA LEU A 139 -1.29 15.05 0.27
C LEU A 139 -2.74 14.60 0.38
N VAL A 140 -3.71 15.46 0.06
CA VAL A 140 -5.15 15.12 0.14
C VAL A 140 -5.49 13.94 -0.77
N PRO A 141 -5.18 13.95 -2.09
CA PRO A 141 -5.42 12.77 -2.93
C PRO A 141 -4.73 11.51 -2.41
N THR A 142 -3.51 11.65 -1.87
CA THR A 142 -2.77 10.52 -1.30
C THR A 142 -3.46 9.94 -0.07
N ALA A 143 -3.89 10.79 0.86
CA ALA A 143 -4.62 10.36 2.04
C ALA A 143 -5.94 9.71 1.65
N THR A 144 -6.69 10.30 0.72
CA THR A 144 -7.96 9.74 0.21
C THR A 144 -7.75 8.35 -0.37
N ILE A 145 -6.79 8.16 -1.27
CA ILE A 145 -6.50 6.85 -1.88
C ILE A 145 -6.00 5.84 -0.83
N ALA A 146 -5.14 6.28 0.08
CA ALA A 146 -4.62 5.41 1.13
C ALA A 146 -5.71 4.96 2.12
N ILE A 147 -6.64 5.84 2.49
CA ILE A 147 -7.78 5.52 3.35
C ILE A 147 -8.77 4.63 2.61
N ALA A 148 -9.06 4.93 1.34
CA ALA A 148 -9.93 4.12 0.48
C ALA A 148 -9.50 2.65 0.40
N ARG A 149 -8.20 2.37 0.50
CA ARG A 149 -7.68 1.00 0.56
C ARG A 149 -8.25 0.17 1.71
N PHE A 150 -8.53 0.79 2.85
CA PHE A 150 -8.99 0.11 4.06
C PHE A 150 -10.52 0.16 4.21
N LEU A 151 -11.21 0.88 3.32
CA LEU A 151 -12.66 0.93 3.27
C LEU A 151 -13.21 -0.37 2.66
N PRO A 152 -14.31 -0.91 3.20
CA PRO A 152 -14.92 -2.11 2.65
C PRO A 152 -15.55 -1.80 1.27
N PRO A 153 -15.67 -2.80 0.37
CA PRO A 153 -16.07 -2.57 -1.02
C PRO A 153 -17.45 -1.90 -1.18
N ASP A 154 -18.39 -2.18 -0.29
CA ASP A 154 -19.73 -1.60 -0.27
C ASP A 154 -19.69 -0.07 -0.06
N TRP A 155 -18.77 0.43 0.77
CA TRP A 155 -18.55 1.86 0.94
C TRP A 155 -17.95 2.50 -0.32
N LEU A 156 -17.01 1.82 -0.97
CA LEU A 156 -16.41 2.31 -2.21
C LEU A 156 -17.43 2.38 -3.36
N VAL A 157 -18.37 1.44 -3.41
CA VAL A 157 -19.50 1.48 -4.36
C VAL A 157 -20.44 2.64 -4.05
N ARG A 158 -20.81 2.84 -2.77
CA ARG A 158 -21.66 3.99 -2.35
C ARG A 158 -21.03 5.34 -2.68
N LEU A 159 -19.71 5.44 -2.60
CA LEU A 159 -18.94 6.64 -2.96
C LEU A 159 -18.74 6.78 -4.48
N GLY A 160 -19.23 5.84 -5.31
CA GLY A 160 -19.05 5.84 -6.76
C GLY A 160 -17.60 5.58 -7.21
N MET A 161 -16.72 5.17 -6.32
CA MET A 161 -15.30 4.87 -6.62
C MET A 161 -15.12 3.50 -7.27
N LEU A 162 -16.06 2.59 -7.05
CA LEU A 162 -16.13 1.29 -7.72
C LEU A 162 -17.50 1.16 -8.35
N GLU A 163 -17.53 0.72 -9.60
CA GLU A 163 -18.77 0.20 -10.17
C GLU A 163 -19.19 -1.00 -9.32
N PRO A 164 -20.46 -1.09 -8.90
CA PRO A 164 -20.98 -2.33 -8.40
C PRO A 164 -20.79 -3.34 -9.54
N GLU A 165 -19.81 -4.24 -9.36
CA GLU A 165 -19.75 -5.45 -10.18
C GLU A 165 -21.14 -6.06 -10.14
N PRO A 166 -21.77 -6.37 -11.29
CA PRO A 166 -23.16 -6.78 -11.35
C PRO A 166 -23.43 -7.79 -10.25
N GLY A 167 -24.10 -7.31 -9.20
CA GLY A 167 -24.57 -8.15 -8.12
C GLY A 167 -25.77 -8.87 -8.68
N PHE A 168 -25.80 -10.19 -8.52
CA PHE A 168 -27.03 -10.94 -8.61
C PHE A 168 -28.06 -10.24 -7.70
N GLU A 169 -29.05 -9.57 -8.29
CA GLU A 169 -30.24 -9.20 -7.55
C GLU A 169 -30.86 -10.51 -7.09
N PRO A 170 -31.05 -10.73 -5.77
CA PRO A 170 -31.81 -11.89 -5.32
C PRO A 170 -33.20 -11.81 -5.93
N GLU A 171 -33.48 -12.73 -6.84
CA GLU A 171 -34.79 -12.93 -7.42
C GLU A 171 -35.79 -13.10 -6.26
N PRO A 172 -36.91 -12.35 -6.24
CA PRO A 172 -37.80 -12.21 -5.08
C PRO A 172 -38.48 -13.53 -4.64
N ASP A 173 -38.34 -14.59 -5.44
CA ASP A 173 -38.90 -15.93 -5.23
C ASP A 173 -37.85 -16.99 -4.79
N GLY A 174 -36.59 -16.59 -4.59
CA GLY A 174 -35.54 -17.46 -4.03
C GLY A 174 -35.04 -18.56 -4.96
N ALA A 175 -35.36 -18.51 -6.26
CA ALA A 175 -35.03 -19.57 -7.21
C ALA A 175 -33.71 -19.41 -7.97
N GLY A 176 -33.05 -18.24 -7.96
CA GLY A 176 -32.08 -17.90 -9.02
C GLY A 176 -30.61 -17.61 -8.66
N GLY A 177 -30.09 -17.86 -7.46
CA GLY A 177 -28.71 -17.42 -7.10
C GLY A 177 -27.59 -18.06 -7.92
N SER A 178 -26.90 -17.28 -8.77
CA SER A 178 -25.68 -17.75 -9.47
C SER A 178 -24.62 -18.19 -8.45
N ALA A 179 -24.17 -19.44 -8.56
CA ALA A 179 -23.23 -20.02 -7.61
C ALA A 179 -21.79 -19.77 -8.07
N LEU A 180 -21.00 -19.03 -7.28
CA LEU A 180 -19.58 -18.81 -7.58
C LEU A 180 -18.74 -20.04 -7.20
N ASP A 181 -17.84 -20.48 -8.09
CA ASP A 181 -16.78 -21.46 -7.79
C ASP A 181 -15.43 -20.75 -7.84
N ILE A 182 -14.63 -20.89 -6.79
CA ILE A 182 -13.24 -20.42 -6.73
C ILE A 182 -12.32 -21.59 -7.10
N SER A 183 -11.37 -21.36 -8.00
CA SER A 183 -10.26 -22.28 -8.26
C SER A 183 -8.94 -21.55 -8.11
N VAL A 184 -7.92 -22.24 -7.58
CA VAL A 184 -6.56 -21.70 -7.49
C VAL A 184 -5.60 -22.62 -8.21
N ASP A 185 -4.93 -22.10 -9.23
CA ASP A 185 -3.85 -22.76 -9.95
C ASP A 185 -2.61 -22.84 -9.04
N ASN A 186 -2.28 -24.05 -8.58
CA ASN A 186 -1.17 -24.29 -7.67
C ASN A 186 0.20 -24.11 -8.33
N GLU A 187 0.33 -24.32 -9.65
CA GLU A 187 1.58 -24.12 -10.38
C GLU A 187 1.90 -22.62 -10.51
N ARG A 188 0.86 -21.80 -10.58
CA ARG A 188 0.99 -20.34 -10.61
C ARG A 188 0.97 -19.71 -9.22
N CYS A 189 0.44 -20.39 -8.20
CA CYS A 189 0.29 -19.82 -6.86
C CYS A 189 1.61 -19.83 -6.07
N HIS A 190 2.26 -18.68 -6.00
CA HIS A 190 3.47 -18.49 -5.18
C HIS A 190 3.19 -18.15 -3.70
N ARG A 191 1.96 -18.38 -3.23
CA ARG A 191 1.56 -18.28 -1.80
C ARG A 191 1.92 -16.94 -1.13
N TYR A 192 1.82 -15.85 -1.89
CA TYR A 192 2.06 -14.49 -1.40
C TYR A 192 1.10 -14.06 -0.28
N GLY A 193 -0.07 -14.68 -0.16
CA GLY A 193 -1.02 -14.40 0.94
C GLY A 193 -1.84 -13.13 0.77
N ILE A 194 -1.76 -12.47 -0.39
CA ILE A 194 -2.59 -11.31 -0.70
C ILE A 194 -4.07 -11.71 -0.68
N CYS A 195 -4.43 -12.87 -1.21
CA CYS A 195 -5.81 -13.36 -1.18
C CYS A 195 -6.36 -13.50 0.26
N GLN A 196 -5.55 -13.94 1.22
CA GLN A 196 -5.92 -13.98 2.64
C GLN A 196 -6.03 -12.58 3.24
N ALA A 197 -5.20 -11.62 2.84
CA ALA A 197 -5.31 -10.24 3.32
C ALA A 197 -6.60 -9.57 2.81
N GLU A 198 -6.98 -9.83 1.56
CA GLU A 198 -8.20 -9.29 0.93
C GLU A 198 -9.47 -9.99 1.42
N ALA A 199 -9.42 -11.30 1.61
CA ALA A 199 -10.57 -12.13 1.97
C ALA A 199 -10.18 -13.23 2.97
N PRO A 200 -9.91 -12.87 4.24
CA PRO A 200 -9.41 -13.82 5.25
C PRO A 200 -10.41 -14.92 5.58
N GLY A 201 -11.72 -14.67 5.40
CA GLY A 201 -12.78 -15.68 5.55
C GLY A 201 -12.87 -16.68 4.39
N LEU A 202 -12.22 -16.39 3.25
CA LEU A 202 -12.24 -17.26 2.06
C LEU A 202 -10.89 -17.92 1.77
N PHE A 203 -9.78 -17.32 2.17
CA PHE A 203 -8.44 -17.81 1.87
C PHE A 203 -7.59 -17.80 3.14
N GLN A 204 -6.95 -18.93 3.42
CA GLN A 204 -6.08 -19.10 4.57
C GLN A 204 -4.83 -19.87 4.15
N LEU A 205 -3.67 -19.24 4.28
CA LEU A 205 -2.40 -19.94 4.16
C LEU A 205 -2.04 -20.56 5.52
N VAL A 206 -1.97 -21.87 5.57
CA VAL A 206 -1.45 -22.61 6.72
C VAL A 206 0.08 -22.64 6.72
N ASP A 207 0.67 -23.00 7.85
CA ASP A 207 2.13 -22.94 8.07
C ASP A 207 2.92 -23.93 7.18
N ASP A 208 2.31 -25.05 6.77
CA ASP A 208 2.84 -26.01 5.79
C ASP A 208 2.77 -25.52 4.33
N GLU A 209 2.78 -24.21 4.12
CA GLU A 209 2.72 -23.55 2.81
C GLU A 209 1.49 -23.87 1.94
N ARG A 210 0.49 -24.62 2.42
CA ARG A 210 -0.73 -24.90 1.63
C ARG A 210 -1.72 -23.74 1.74
N LEU A 211 -2.36 -23.38 0.62
CA LEU A 211 -3.49 -22.47 0.61
C LEU A 211 -4.78 -23.27 0.80
N ARG A 212 -5.47 -23.05 1.92
CA ARG A 212 -6.87 -23.44 2.09
C ARG A 212 -7.74 -22.32 1.57
N TYR A 213 -8.79 -22.66 0.84
CA TYR A 213 -9.77 -21.69 0.39
C TYR A 213 -11.16 -22.30 0.31
N GLU A 214 -12.18 -21.45 0.49
CA GLU A 214 -13.57 -21.84 0.33
C GLU A 214 -13.90 -21.89 -1.16
N ARG A 215 -14.11 -23.10 -1.67
CA ARG A 215 -14.37 -23.31 -3.10
C ARG A 215 -15.73 -22.74 -3.51
N ARG A 216 -16.70 -22.73 -2.59
CA ARG A 216 -18.08 -22.28 -2.84
C ARG A 216 -18.45 -21.22 -1.81
N PRO A 217 -17.95 -19.99 -1.97
CA PRO A 217 -18.23 -18.92 -1.02
C PRO A 217 -19.74 -18.64 -0.94
N PRO A 218 -20.26 -18.18 0.20
CA PRO A 218 -21.63 -17.68 0.26
C PRO A 218 -21.76 -16.38 -0.56
N PRO A 219 -22.97 -16.03 -1.05
CA PRO A 219 -23.21 -14.84 -1.88
C PRO A 219 -22.65 -13.53 -1.29
N GLU A 220 -22.75 -13.37 0.03
CA GLU A 220 -22.22 -12.23 0.78
C GLU A 220 -20.70 -12.03 0.62
N GLN A 221 -19.96 -13.09 0.28
CA GLN A 221 -18.50 -13.06 0.12
C GLN A 221 -18.04 -12.99 -1.35
N PHE A 222 -18.96 -12.96 -2.33
CA PHE A 222 -18.60 -12.89 -3.75
C PHE A 222 -17.75 -11.66 -4.09
N ALA A 223 -18.07 -10.50 -3.53
CA ALA A 223 -17.28 -9.29 -3.73
C ALA A 223 -15.84 -9.44 -3.22
N LYS A 224 -15.67 -10.08 -2.05
CA LYS A 224 -14.36 -10.37 -1.46
C LYS A 224 -13.58 -11.40 -2.28
N ALA A 225 -14.25 -12.42 -2.83
CA ALA A 225 -13.64 -13.40 -3.74
C ALA A 225 -13.09 -12.73 -5.01
N ARG A 226 -13.88 -11.85 -5.64
CA ARG A 226 -13.46 -11.05 -6.81
C ARG A 226 -12.29 -10.13 -6.49
N ALA A 227 -12.33 -9.44 -5.34
CA ALA A 227 -11.23 -8.59 -4.88
C ALA A 227 -9.93 -9.40 -4.71
N ALA A 228 -9.99 -10.55 -4.03
CA ALA A 228 -8.85 -11.44 -3.86
C ALA A 228 -8.28 -11.93 -5.20
N ALA A 229 -9.15 -12.26 -6.17
CA ALA A 229 -8.73 -12.66 -7.51
C ALA A 229 -8.01 -11.53 -8.27
N ARG A 230 -8.54 -10.29 -8.22
CA ARG A 230 -7.89 -9.11 -8.82
C ARG A 230 -6.56 -8.75 -8.16
N ALA A 231 -6.45 -8.95 -6.85
CA ALA A 231 -5.24 -8.66 -6.09
C ALA A 231 -4.14 -9.72 -6.28
N CYS A 232 -4.49 -10.93 -6.74
CA CYS A 232 -3.57 -12.04 -6.93
C CYS A 232 -2.44 -11.70 -7.93
N PRO A 233 -1.17 -11.57 -7.49
CA PRO A 233 -0.08 -11.12 -8.36
C PRO A 233 0.21 -12.09 -9.50
N MET A 234 0.03 -13.39 -9.25
CA MET A 234 0.29 -14.45 -10.22
C MET A 234 -0.93 -14.75 -11.12
N ARG A 235 -2.07 -14.09 -10.86
CA ARG A 235 -3.37 -14.41 -11.45
C ARG A 235 -3.68 -15.91 -11.38
N ALA A 236 -3.40 -16.49 -10.21
CA ALA A 236 -3.62 -17.89 -9.93
C ALA A 236 -5.08 -18.19 -9.53
N ILE A 237 -5.89 -17.18 -9.22
CA ILE A 237 -7.27 -17.35 -8.78
C ILE A 237 -8.20 -17.17 -9.96
N GLU A 238 -8.98 -18.20 -10.26
CA GLU A 238 -10.02 -18.21 -11.28
C GLU A 238 -11.39 -18.25 -10.59
N LEU A 239 -12.33 -17.47 -11.10
CA LEU A 239 -13.70 -17.40 -10.61
C LEU A 239 -14.63 -17.84 -11.73
N ARG A 240 -15.49 -18.81 -11.46
CA ARG A 240 -16.51 -19.29 -12.41
C ARG A 240 -17.89 -19.07 -11.83
N GLU A 241 -18.73 -18.38 -12.57
CA GLU A 241 -20.15 -18.30 -12.27
C GLU A 241 -20.84 -19.57 -12.78
N ARG A 242 -21.58 -20.25 -11.90
CA ARG A 242 -22.52 -21.29 -12.30
C ARG A 242 -23.90 -20.69 -12.36
N VAL A 243 -24.54 -20.82 -13.51
CA VAL A 243 -26.00 -20.82 -13.58
C VAL A 243 -26.44 -22.11 -12.89
N ARG A 244 -27.31 -22.00 -11.88
CA ARG A 244 -27.92 -23.18 -11.27
C ARG A 244 -29.01 -23.73 -12.17
#